data_AF-A0A842NP16-F1
#
_entry.id   AF-A0A842NP16-F1
#
_cell.length_a   1.000
_cell.length_b   1.000
_cell.length_c   1.000
_cell.angle_alpha   90.00
_cell.angle_beta   90.00
_cell.angle_gamma   90.00
#
_symmetry.space_group_name_H-M   'P 1'
#
loop_
_entity.id
_entity.type
_entity.pdbx_description
1 polymer ?
#
loop_
_entity_poly.entity_id
_entity_poly.type
_entity_poly.pdbx_seq_one_letter_code
_entity_poly.pdbx_strand_id
1 'polypeptide(L)'
;MKLDGPVIRSGPPGPKVAKVLEEAGLSPEDYGSPLVERAEGIYIEDPDGNVFIDLISSRCIANTGHSHPRVVEAIQKQLSKGFHWQTTEMYSLADRLGKMTGLTPCQVYWSQAGSMVNDFAIKAARRITGRQNIISFTGSYHGSSIGAVSISGYDPAMKRHY
;
A
#
# COMPACT_ATOMS: atom_id res chain seq x y z
N MET A 1 3.76 -20.05 16.43
CA MET A 1 5.23 -20.19 16.44
C MET A 1 5.81 -18.90 15.86
N LYS A 2 6.64 -18.17 16.59
CA LYS A 2 7.23 -16.92 16.08
C LYS A 2 8.15 -17.23 14.89
N LEU A 3 8.13 -16.40 13.85
CA LEU A 3 9.12 -16.49 12.77
C LEU A 3 10.47 -15.96 13.28
N ASP A 4 11.50 -16.80 13.26
CA ASP A 4 12.79 -16.56 13.91
C ASP A 4 13.99 -16.50 12.93
N GLY A 5 13.77 -16.74 11.64
CA GLY A 5 14.77 -16.57 10.60
C GLY A 5 14.27 -16.93 9.20
N PRO A 6 15.00 -16.51 8.14
CA PRO A 6 14.72 -16.94 6.78
C PRO A 6 15.09 -18.42 6.60
N VAL A 7 14.29 -19.14 5.82
CA VAL A 7 14.51 -20.57 5.56
C VAL A 7 13.73 -21.00 4.32
N ILE A 8 14.41 -21.60 3.36
CA ILE A 8 13.78 -22.17 2.16
C ILE A 8 13.69 -23.69 2.36
N ARG A 9 12.47 -24.22 2.40
CA ARG A 9 12.16 -25.65 2.61
C ARG A 9 11.90 -26.38 1.30
N SER A 10 11.29 -25.71 0.35
CA SER A 10 11.13 -26.18 -1.02
C SER A 10 11.35 -24.99 -1.96
N GLY A 11 11.82 -25.24 -3.19
CA GLY A 11 12.23 -24.16 -4.09
C GLY A 11 11.18 -23.05 -4.19
N PRO A 12 11.54 -21.80 -4.51
CA PRO A 12 10.54 -20.81 -4.88
C PRO A 12 10.29 -20.84 -6.41
N PRO A 13 9.08 -21.15 -6.91
CA PRO A 13 7.89 -21.58 -6.16
C PRO A 13 7.93 -23.05 -5.74
N GLY A 14 7.35 -23.37 -4.58
CA GLY A 14 7.25 -24.75 -4.08
C GLY A 14 6.07 -25.46 -4.72
N PRO A 15 5.85 -26.77 -4.47
CA PRO A 15 4.80 -27.52 -5.15
C PRO A 15 3.39 -26.96 -4.91
N LYS A 16 3.09 -26.40 -3.71
CA LYS A 16 1.78 -25.80 -3.46
C LYS A 16 1.64 -24.47 -4.20
N VAL A 17 2.65 -23.61 -4.14
CA VAL A 17 2.65 -22.34 -4.88
C VAL A 17 2.59 -22.58 -6.39
N ALA A 18 3.35 -23.54 -6.92
CA ALA A 18 3.33 -23.89 -8.33
C ALA A 18 1.94 -24.35 -8.80
N LYS A 19 1.24 -25.14 -7.97
CA LYS A 19 -0.15 -25.52 -8.23
C LYS A 19 -1.09 -24.32 -8.26
N VAL A 20 -0.93 -23.36 -7.34
CA VAL A 20 -1.72 -22.12 -7.32
C VAL A 20 -1.48 -21.28 -8.59
N LEU A 21 -0.22 -21.21 -9.06
CA LEU A 21 0.11 -20.52 -10.32
C LEU A 21 -0.55 -21.22 -11.51
N GLU A 22 -0.45 -22.55 -11.59
CA GLU A 22 -1.07 -23.34 -12.66
C GLU A 22 -2.60 -23.15 -12.71
N GLU A 23 -3.27 -23.20 -11.54
CA GLU A 23 -4.72 -22.95 -11.43
C GLU A 23 -5.10 -21.52 -11.85
N ALA A 24 -4.19 -20.56 -11.71
CA ALA A 24 -4.35 -19.18 -12.18
C ALA A 24 -3.98 -19.00 -13.68
N GLY A 25 -3.60 -20.07 -14.39
CA GLY A 25 -3.16 -20.01 -15.78
C GLY A 25 -1.76 -19.42 -15.97
N LEU A 26 -0.94 -19.43 -14.90
CA LEU A 26 0.42 -18.93 -14.89
C LEU A 26 1.43 -20.08 -14.88
N SER A 27 2.62 -19.80 -15.38
CA SER A 27 3.76 -20.71 -15.31
C SER A 27 4.57 -20.46 -14.03
N PRO A 28 5.41 -21.41 -13.60
CA PRO A 28 6.37 -21.17 -12.51
C PRO A 28 7.32 -19.99 -12.77
N GLU A 29 7.57 -19.62 -14.03
CA GLU A 29 8.42 -18.49 -14.42
C GLU A 29 7.77 -17.14 -14.08
N ASP A 30 6.44 -17.11 -13.94
CA ASP A 30 5.68 -15.93 -13.53
C ASP A 30 5.76 -15.67 -12.00
N TYR A 31 6.47 -16.52 -11.26
CA TYR A 31 6.69 -16.35 -9.82
C TYR A 31 7.60 -15.14 -9.53
N GLY A 32 6.99 -13.99 -9.23
CA GLY A 32 7.71 -12.74 -8.94
C GLY A 32 7.90 -12.41 -7.47
N SER A 33 7.09 -12.96 -6.56
CA SER A 33 7.14 -12.66 -5.12
C SER A 33 6.49 -13.75 -4.28
N PRO A 34 6.86 -13.89 -2.99
CA PRO A 34 6.22 -14.83 -2.08
C PRO A 34 4.70 -14.65 -2.01
N LEU A 35 3.96 -15.76 -2.15
CA LEU A 35 2.53 -15.79 -1.84
C LEU A 35 2.39 -15.91 -0.34
N VAL A 36 1.67 -15.00 0.31
CA VAL A 36 1.63 -14.93 1.78
C VAL A 36 0.62 -15.94 2.33
N GLU A 37 1.10 -16.95 3.05
CA GLU A 37 0.27 -17.76 3.96
C GLU A 37 0.21 -17.08 5.34
N ARG A 38 1.36 -16.60 5.82
CA ARG A 38 1.49 -15.89 7.09
C ARG A 38 2.59 -14.84 7.02
N ALA A 39 2.41 -13.72 7.69
CA ALA A 39 3.46 -12.71 7.80
C ALA A 39 3.48 -12.07 9.20
N GLU A 40 4.67 -11.89 9.76
CA GLU A 40 4.90 -11.32 11.08
C GLU A 40 6.22 -10.54 11.11
N GLY A 41 6.19 -9.30 11.59
CA GLY A 41 7.39 -8.47 11.65
C GLY A 41 7.98 -8.24 10.25
N ILE A 42 9.21 -8.66 10.03
CA ILE A 42 9.89 -8.55 8.73
C ILE A 42 9.82 -9.84 7.91
N TYR A 43 9.09 -10.85 8.37
CA TYR A 43 9.08 -12.17 7.75
C TYR A 43 7.77 -12.44 7.01
N ILE A 44 7.89 -13.10 5.86
CA ILE A 44 6.78 -13.63 5.07
C ILE A 44 6.99 -15.13 4.95
N GLU A 45 5.99 -15.91 5.32
CA GLU A 45 5.91 -17.36 5.14
C GLU A 45 4.93 -17.67 4.01
N ASP A 46 5.37 -18.50 3.05
CA ASP A 46 4.53 -18.98 1.95
C ASP A 46 3.83 -20.32 2.28
N PRO A 47 2.87 -20.78 1.45
CA PRO A 47 2.14 -22.04 1.69
C PRO A 47 3.02 -23.29 1.76
N ASP A 48 4.21 -23.25 1.15
CA ASP A 48 5.20 -24.33 1.17
C ASP A 48 6.11 -24.28 2.41
N GLY A 49 5.90 -23.30 3.29
CA GLY A 49 6.64 -23.10 4.53
C GLY A 49 8.00 -22.44 4.30
N ASN A 50 8.24 -21.82 3.15
CA ASN A 50 9.41 -20.99 2.95
C ASN A 50 9.24 -19.68 3.70
N VAL A 51 10.26 -19.25 4.44
CA VAL A 51 10.29 -17.98 5.18
C VAL A 51 11.28 -17.04 4.52
N PHE A 52 10.78 -15.90 4.08
CA PHE A 52 11.51 -14.82 3.42
C PHE A 52 11.65 -13.63 4.36
N ILE A 53 12.72 -12.84 4.17
CA ILE A 53 12.81 -11.49 4.76
C ILE A 53 12.20 -10.50 3.76
N ASP A 54 11.23 -9.72 4.21
CA ASP A 54 10.63 -8.64 3.43
C ASP A 54 11.50 -7.38 3.48
N LEU A 55 12.26 -7.15 2.41
CA LEU A 55 13.06 -5.95 2.21
C LEU A 55 12.33 -4.86 1.40
N ILE A 56 11.06 -5.10 1.04
CA ILE A 56 10.23 -4.20 0.22
C ILE A 56 9.16 -3.51 1.09
N SER A 57 8.79 -4.11 2.22
CA SER A 57 7.77 -3.62 3.16
C SER A 57 6.43 -3.36 2.45
N SER A 58 6.02 -4.28 1.57
CA SER A 58 4.83 -4.11 0.71
C SER A 58 4.82 -2.77 -0.06
N ARG A 59 5.98 -2.34 -0.57
CA ARG A 59 6.22 -1.03 -1.21
C ARG A 59 6.07 0.10 -0.20
N CYS A 60 6.80 0.00 0.91
CA CYS A 60 6.85 0.97 2.02
C CYS A 60 5.54 1.18 2.78
N ILE A 61 4.65 0.17 2.82
CA ILE A 61 3.39 0.20 3.55
C ILE A 61 3.54 -0.45 4.93
N ALA A 62 4.16 -1.63 5.01
CA ALA A 62 4.26 -2.45 6.21
C ALA A 62 5.38 -1.98 7.17
N ASN A 63 5.52 -0.66 7.37
CA ASN A 63 6.65 -0.06 8.10
C ASN A 63 6.67 -0.41 9.59
N THR A 64 5.51 -0.72 10.18
CA THR A 64 5.40 -1.22 11.56
C THR A 64 5.62 -2.73 11.66
N GLY A 65 5.97 -3.39 10.55
CA GLY A 65 6.01 -4.84 10.43
C GLY A 65 4.63 -5.45 10.12
N HIS A 66 4.66 -6.63 9.49
CA HIS A 66 3.47 -7.43 9.20
C HIS A 66 2.78 -7.85 10.49
N SER A 67 1.44 -7.81 10.49
CA SER A 67 0.59 -8.26 11.60
C SER A 67 0.96 -7.67 12.97
N HIS A 68 1.39 -6.40 13.03
CA HIS A 68 1.79 -5.77 14.30
C HIS A 68 0.67 -5.85 15.35
N PRO A 69 0.90 -6.42 16.56
CA PRO A 69 -0.17 -6.77 17.51
C PRO A 69 -1.10 -5.61 17.86
N ARG A 70 -0.54 -4.42 18.10
CA ARG A 70 -1.35 -3.21 18.40
C ARG A 70 -2.24 -2.75 17.25
N VAL A 71 -1.81 -2.98 16.00
CA VAL A 71 -2.59 -2.60 14.81
C VAL A 71 -3.73 -3.59 14.62
N VAL A 72 -3.44 -4.88 14.74
CA VAL A 72 -4.45 -5.96 14.66
C VAL A 72 -5.53 -5.77 15.73
N GLU A 73 -5.13 -5.55 16.99
CA GLU A 73 -6.06 -5.31 18.10
C GLU A 73 -6.96 -4.09 17.85
N ALA A 74 -6.37 -2.97 17.39
CA ALA A 74 -7.13 -1.75 17.10
C ALA A 74 -8.16 -1.95 15.97
N ILE A 75 -7.78 -2.67 14.90
CA ILE A 75 -8.67 -3.01 13.79
C ILE A 75 -9.82 -3.89 14.29
N GLN A 76 -9.52 -4.98 15.01
CA GLN A 76 -10.53 -5.90 15.55
C GLN A 76 -11.54 -5.17 16.45
N LYS A 77 -11.04 -4.32 17.36
CA LYS A 77 -11.88 -3.51 18.25
C LYS A 77 -12.76 -2.51 17.51
N GLN A 78 -12.28 -1.95 16.40
CA GLN A 78 -13.08 -1.01 15.60
C GLN A 78 -14.14 -1.75 14.78
N LEU A 79 -13.80 -2.90 14.18
CA LEU A 79 -14.73 -3.70 13.38
C LEU A 79 -15.98 -4.11 14.17
N SER A 80 -15.86 -4.36 15.48
CA SER A 80 -17.01 -4.68 16.34
C SER A 80 -17.94 -3.47 16.61
N LYS A 81 -17.52 -2.25 16.29
CA LYS A 81 -18.29 -1.00 16.49
C LYS A 81 -18.86 -0.45 15.18
N GLY A 82 -18.29 -0.83 14.05
CA GLY A 82 -18.64 -0.33 12.72
C GLY A 82 -17.38 -0.07 11.89
N PHE A 83 -17.49 -0.30 10.57
CA PHE A 83 -16.32 -0.32 9.68
C PHE A 83 -16.35 0.75 8.58
N HIS A 84 -17.47 1.43 8.36
CA HIS A 84 -17.61 2.40 7.27
C HIS A 84 -18.51 3.59 7.63
N TRP A 85 -17.94 4.56 8.35
CA TRP A 85 -18.48 5.92 8.53
C TRP A 85 -17.42 6.83 9.16
N GLN A 86 -17.71 8.12 9.30
CA GLN A 86 -16.87 9.02 10.08
C GLN A 86 -16.86 8.62 11.56
N THR A 87 -15.69 8.72 12.20
CA THR A 87 -15.51 8.42 13.63
C THR A 87 -14.87 9.62 14.35
N THR A 88 -15.06 9.69 15.67
CA THR A 88 -14.41 10.70 16.53
C THR A 88 -12.88 10.63 16.42
N GLU A 89 -12.34 9.42 16.25
CA GLU A 89 -10.89 9.19 16.09
C GLU A 89 -10.31 9.86 14.85
N MET A 90 -11.09 10.05 13.79
CA MET A 90 -10.62 10.74 12.57
C MET A 90 -10.27 12.21 12.85
N TYR A 91 -11.01 12.89 13.73
CA TYR A 91 -10.74 14.28 14.09
C TYR A 91 -9.50 14.40 15.00
N SER A 92 -9.38 13.51 15.98
CA SER A 92 -8.19 13.41 16.82
C SER A 92 -6.94 13.08 16.01
N LEU A 93 -7.05 12.22 14.99
CA LEU A 93 -5.95 11.89 14.09
C LEU A 93 -5.56 13.08 13.20
N ALA A 94 -6.53 13.84 12.69
CA ALA A 94 -6.27 15.04 11.91
C ALA A 94 -5.45 16.08 12.69
N ASP A 95 -5.81 16.36 13.95
CA ASP A 95 -5.06 17.25 14.83
C ASP A 95 -3.63 16.75 15.08
N ARG A 96 -3.47 15.45 15.35
CA ARG A 96 -2.14 14.83 15.52
C ARG A 96 -1.28 14.95 14.27
N LEU A 97 -1.84 14.71 13.09
CA LEU A 97 -1.14 14.88 11.82
C LEU A 97 -0.73 16.33 11.58
N GLY A 98 -1.62 17.28 11.86
CA GLY A 98 -1.33 18.71 11.79
C GLY A 98 -0.16 19.11 12.69
N LYS A 99 -0.11 18.60 13.92
CA LYS A 99 0.99 18.85 14.86
C LYS A 99 2.30 18.22 14.39
N MET A 100 2.26 16.98 13.91
CA MET A 100 3.44 16.27 13.42
C MET A 100 4.06 16.94 12.16
N THR A 101 3.22 17.51 11.31
CA THR A 101 3.65 18.15 10.05
C THR A 101 3.91 19.65 10.17
N GLY A 102 3.59 20.27 11.32
CA GLY A 102 3.68 21.72 11.51
C GLY A 102 2.60 22.52 10.76
N LEU A 103 1.53 21.87 10.29
CA LEU A 103 0.47 22.49 9.48
C LEU A 103 -0.77 22.87 10.30
N THR A 104 -0.66 23.01 11.62
CA THR A 104 -1.82 23.30 12.48
C THR A 104 -2.23 24.79 12.41
N PRO A 105 -3.53 25.13 12.23
CA PRO A 105 -4.65 24.22 11.98
C PRO A 105 -4.69 23.70 10.53
N CYS A 106 -4.96 22.40 10.34
CA CYS A 106 -5.10 21.79 9.02
C CYS A 106 -6.47 21.14 8.82
N GLN A 107 -6.91 21.09 7.56
CA GLN A 107 -7.98 20.20 7.12
C GLN A 107 -7.39 18.95 6.49
N VAL A 108 -7.96 17.78 6.76
CA VAL A 108 -7.49 16.49 6.24
C VAL A 108 -8.54 15.86 5.36
N TYR A 109 -8.14 15.45 4.16
CA TYR A 109 -8.92 14.59 3.27
C TYR A 109 -8.43 13.16 3.40
N TRP A 110 -9.35 12.24 3.72
CA TRP A 110 -9.05 10.81 3.88
C TRP A 110 -9.35 10.06 2.59
N SER A 111 -8.44 9.17 2.17
CA SER A 111 -8.64 8.33 0.99
C SER A 111 -8.00 6.96 1.16
N GLN A 112 -8.40 6.00 0.32
CA GLN A 112 -7.94 4.62 0.37
C GLN A 112 -6.65 4.39 -0.44
N ALA A 113 -6.32 5.29 -1.37
CA ALA A 113 -5.17 5.13 -2.26
C ALA A 113 -4.46 6.46 -2.50
N GLY A 114 -3.13 6.42 -2.67
CA GLY A 114 -2.32 7.60 -2.99
C GLY A 114 -2.76 8.30 -4.28
N SER A 115 -3.13 7.54 -5.32
CA SER A 115 -3.64 8.10 -6.58
C SER A 115 -4.90 8.98 -6.36
N MET A 116 -5.82 8.53 -5.49
CA MET A 116 -7.05 9.27 -5.19
C MET A 116 -6.76 10.56 -4.40
N VAL A 117 -5.75 10.54 -3.52
CA VAL A 117 -5.28 11.75 -2.84
C VAL A 117 -4.72 12.76 -3.84
N ASN A 118 -3.92 12.31 -4.81
CA ASN A 118 -3.37 13.19 -5.85
C ASN A 118 -4.47 13.75 -6.76
N ASP A 119 -5.48 12.95 -7.12
CA ASP A 119 -6.64 13.45 -7.88
C ASP A 119 -7.41 14.52 -7.10
N PHE A 120 -7.60 14.33 -5.79
CA PHE A 120 -8.20 15.34 -4.93
C PHE A 120 -7.35 16.60 -4.86
N ALA A 121 -6.02 16.47 -4.72
CA ALA A 121 -5.10 17.60 -4.66
C ALA A 121 -5.13 18.43 -5.95
N ILE A 122 -5.14 17.78 -7.12
CA ILE A 122 -5.30 18.45 -8.43
C ILE A 122 -6.63 19.22 -8.47
N LYS A 123 -7.74 18.58 -8.07
CA LYS A 123 -9.07 19.22 -8.04
C LYS A 123 -9.09 20.42 -7.10
N ALA A 124 -8.53 20.29 -5.90
CA ALA A 124 -8.47 21.35 -4.91
C ALA A 124 -7.63 22.54 -5.40
N ALA A 125 -6.43 22.27 -5.93
CA ALA A 125 -5.54 23.30 -6.47
C ALA A 125 -6.21 24.09 -7.61
N ARG A 126 -6.84 23.40 -8.57
CA ARG A 126 -7.57 24.04 -9.67
C ARG A 126 -8.75 24.86 -9.16
N ARG A 127 -9.53 24.31 -8.23
CA ARG A 127 -10.72 24.98 -7.67
C ARG A 127 -10.38 26.26 -6.89
N ILE A 128 -9.27 26.27 -6.17
CA ILE A 128 -8.83 27.41 -5.35
C ILE A 128 -8.14 28.47 -6.20
N THR A 129 -7.25 28.06 -7.10
CA THR A 129 -6.41 29.01 -7.88
C THR A 129 -7.07 29.48 -9.17
N GLY A 130 -8.06 28.74 -9.70
CA GLY A 130 -8.60 28.94 -11.05
C GLY A 130 -7.65 28.52 -12.19
N ARG A 131 -6.45 28.04 -11.88
CA ARG A 131 -5.42 27.67 -12.87
C ARG A 131 -5.54 26.19 -13.23
N GLN A 132 -5.41 25.86 -14.52
CA GLN A 132 -5.58 24.49 -15.01
C GLN A 132 -4.29 23.66 -15.00
N ASN A 133 -3.14 24.32 -15.17
CA ASN A 133 -1.87 23.64 -15.38
C ASN A 133 -1.26 23.17 -14.06
N ILE A 134 -0.73 21.95 -14.06
CA ILE A 134 0.03 21.35 -12.97
C ILE A 134 1.43 21.04 -13.51
N ILE A 135 2.46 21.38 -12.75
CA ILE A 135 3.86 21.09 -13.09
C ILE A 135 4.27 19.80 -12.37
N SER A 136 4.87 18.87 -13.11
CA SER A 136 5.45 17.63 -12.60
C SER A 136 6.87 17.44 -13.13
N PHE A 137 7.64 16.56 -12.50
CA PHE A 137 9.04 16.33 -12.83
C PHE A 137 9.25 15.00 -13.55
N THR A 138 10.24 14.95 -14.45
CA THR A 138 10.70 13.70 -15.04
C THR A 138 11.13 12.73 -13.94
N GLY A 139 10.75 11.45 -14.07
CA GLY A 139 11.00 10.43 -13.05
C GLY A 139 9.96 10.37 -11.93
N SER A 140 8.95 11.25 -11.89
CA SER A 140 7.95 11.23 -10.82
C SER A 140 6.95 10.07 -10.96
N TYR A 141 6.40 9.61 -9.83
CA TYR A 141 5.28 8.68 -9.80
C TYR A 141 4.21 9.19 -8.84
N HIS A 142 3.00 9.43 -9.35
CA HIS A 142 1.88 9.93 -8.56
C HIS A 142 0.71 8.95 -8.47
N GLY A 143 0.77 7.82 -9.18
CA GLY A 143 -0.25 6.77 -9.13
C GLY A 143 -0.81 6.39 -10.49
N SER A 144 -1.86 5.57 -10.47
CA SER A 144 -2.43 4.89 -11.64
C SER A 144 -3.83 5.38 -12.06
N SER A 145 -4.48 6.27 -11.30
CA SER A 145 -5.73 6.90 -11.74
C SER A 145 -5.45 7.91 -12.86
N ILE A 146 -6.45 8.25 -13.67
CA ILE A 146 -6.29 9.13 -14.85
C ILE A 146 -5.65 10.49 -14.48
N GLY A 147 -6.05 11.10 -13.36
CA GLY A 147 -5.45 12.38 -12.93
C GLY A 147 -4.00 12.20 -12.48
N ALA A 148 -3.77 11.29 -11.54
CA ALA A 148 -2.44 10.96 -11.01
C ALA A 148 -1.44 10.52 -12.08
N VAL A 149 -1.85 9.64 -13.00
CA VAL A 149 -0.97 9.16 -14.08
C VAL A 149 -0.67 10.28 -15.07
N SER A 150 -1.61 11.19 -15.34
CA SER A 150 -1.38 12.32 -16.26
C SER A 150 -0.23 13.23 -15.80
N ILE A 151 -0.02 13.34 -14.48
CA ILE A 151 1.06 14.13 -13.87
C ILE A 151 2.28 13.29 -13.44
N SER A 152 2.35 12.00 -13.76
CA SER A 152 3.53 11.16 -13.49
C SER A 152 4.62 11.34 -14.56
N GLY A 153 5.87 10.97 -14.32
CA GLY A 153 6.99 11.14 -15.25
C GLY A 153 7.97 9.97 -15.30
N TYR A 154 7.69 8.87 -14.60
CA TYR A 154 8.60 7.73 -14.44
C TYR A 154 8.66 6.79 -15.67
N ASP A 155 7.51 6.45 -16.25
CA ASP A 155 7.44 5.48 -17.35
C ASP A 155 6.50 5.98 -18.49
N PRO A 156 7.02 6.22 -19.71
CA PRO A 156 6.21 6.56 -20.87
C PRO A 156 5.22 5.47 -21.27
N ALA A 157 5.55 4.20 -21.02
CA ALA A 157 4.68 3.06 -21.29
C ALA A 157 3.53 3.00 -20.30
N MET A 158 3.68 3.58 -19.10
CA MET A 158 2.53 3.94 -18.29
C MET A 158 1.68 4.83 -19.16
N LYS A 159 1.98 6.07 -19.52
CA LYS A 159 1.08 7.00 -20.27
C LYS A 159 0.69 6.65 -21.73
N ARG A 160 0.98 5.45 -22.23
CA ARG A 160 0.69 5.08 -23.62
C ARG A 160 -0.76 4.60 -23.76
N HIS A 161 -1.54 5.20 -24.67
CA HIS A 161 -2.93 4.81 -25.00
C HIS A 161 -3.99 5.10 -23.90
N TYR A 162 -3.78 6.18 -23.15
CA TYR A 162 -4.76 6.82 -22.24
C TYR A 162 -5.67 7.71 -23.06
#